data_AF-A0A1I7X5Y5-F1
#
_entry.id   AF-A0A1I7X5Y5-F1
#
_cell.length_a   1.000
_cell.length_b   1.000
_cell.length_c   1.000
_cell.angle_alpha   90.00
_cell.angle_beta   90.00
_cell.angle_gamma   90.00
#
_symmetry.space_group_name_H-M   'P 1'
#
loop_
_entity.id
_entity.type
_entity.pdbx_description
1 polymer ?
#
loop_
_entity_poly.entity_id
_entity_poly.type
_entity_poly.pdbx_seq_one_letter_code
_entity_poly.pdbx_strand_id
1 'polypeptide(L)'
;MLTLDTCGGIRSFELSLAGLSTSFSEWKKMIGGNDSVPLRLEIDRKPDDFDIKKLDEPKIGKFDPSNAPHHGGNTWMGGTGGYNTAGLGGVGGPFRLDAGHDVHQMPEFAKQQVPDHILKRAREIAKAEYQKKLKVWYYIVDANLPII
;
A
#
# COMPACT_ATOMS: atom_id res chain seq x y z
N MET A 1 -11.23 -15.03 -30.67
CA MET A 1 -12.30 -15.95 -31.10
C MET A 1 -12.80 -16.72 -29.89
N LEU A 2 -14.12 -16.91 -29.75
CA LEU A 2 -14.71 -17.70 -28.66
C LEU A 2 -15.31 -18.98 -29.22
N THR A 3 -15.14 -20.10 -28.51
CA THR A 3 -15.80 -21.38 -28.83
C THR A 3 -16.50 -21.90 -27.59
N LEU A 4 -17.66 -22.53 -27.77
CA LEU A 4 -18.41 -23.21 -26.72
C LEU A 4 -18.38 -24.71 -26.99
N ASP A 5 -17.98 -25.51 -26.01
CA ASP A 5 -18.04 -26.96 -26.11
C ASP A 5 -19.45 -27.50 -25.77
N THR A 6 -19.71 -28.75 -26.13
CA THR A 6 -21.01 -29.41 -25.90
C THR A 6 -21.34 -29.62 -24.41
N CYS A 7 -20.37 -29.41 -23.53
CA CYS A 7 -20.52 -29.50 -22.08
C CYS A 7 -20.72 -28.10 -21.44
N GLY A 8 -20.77 -27.02 -22.24
CA GLY A 8 -20.96 -25.65 -21.78
C GLY A 8 -19.67 -24.90 -21.43
N GLY A 9 -18.50 -25.47 -21.68
CA GLY A 9 -17.21 -24.83 -21.49
C GLY A 9 -16.96 -23.76 -22.56
N ILE A 10 -16.65 -22.54 -22.12
CA ILE A 10 -16.28 -21.41 -22.98
C ILE A 10 -14.75 -21.34 -23.06
N ARG A 11 -14.22 -21.30 -24.28
CA ARG A 11 -12.79 -21.11 -24.54
C ARG A 11 -12.59 -19.87 -25.40
N SER A 12 -11.56 -19.08 -25.10
CA SER A 12 -11.11 -17.96 -25.91
C SER A 12 -9.75 -18.29 -26.55
N PHE A 13 -9.58 -17.90 -27.80
CA PHE A 13 -8.34 -18.02 -28.54
C PHE A 13 -7.92 -16.66 -29.10
N GLU A 14 -6.69 -16.26 -28.80
CA GLU A 14 -5.97 -15.14 -29.39
C GLU A 14 -5.26 -15.65 -30.66
N LEU A 15 -5.69 -15.22 -31.84
CA LEU A 15 -5.09 -15.63 -33.13
C LEU A 15 -4.26 -14.50 -33.77
N SER A 16 -4.31 -13.30 -33.20
CA SER A 16 -3.51 -12.16 -33.66
C SER A 16 -2.05 -12.39 -33.32
N LEU A 17 -1.15 -12.35 -34.31
CA LEU A 17 0.28 -12.48 -34.07
C LEU A 17 0.81 -11.40 -33.12
N ALA A 18 0.30 -10.16 -33.25
CA ALA A 18 0.67 -9.07 -32.36
C ALA A 18 0.19 -9.33 -30.92
N GLY A 19 -1.05 -9.77 -30.74
CA GLY A 19 -1.60 -10.14 -29.42
C GLY A 19 -0.89 -11.34 -28.80
N LEU A 20 -0.54 -12.34 -29.62
CA LEU A 20 0.22 -13.51 -29.21
C LEU A 20 1.65 -13.14 -28.78
N SER A 21 2.31 -12.24 -29.50
CA SER A 21 3.66 -11.76 -29.16
C SER A 21 3.66 -10.98 -27.84
N THR A 22 2.64 -10.15 -27.60
CA THR A 22 2.47 -9.42 -26.34
C THR A 22 2.20 -10.38 -25.18
N SER A 23 1.19 -11.24 -25.31
CA SER A 23 0.84 -12.21 -24.26
C SER A 23 1.96 -13.20 -23.96
N PHE A 24 2.71 -13.65 -24.98
CA PHE A 24 3.89 -14.50 -24.79
C PHE A 24 5.00 -13.75 -24.03
N SER A 25 5.22 -12.48 -24.34
CA SER A 25 6.20 -11.63 -23.64
C SER A 25 5.81 -11.39 -22.18
N GLU A 26 4.51 -11.17 -21.90
CA GLU A 26 3.98 -11.07 -20.54
C GLU A 26 4.11 -12.39 -19.77
N TRP A 27 3.74 -13.52 -20.38
CA TRP A 27 3.94 -14.84 -19.80
C TRP A 27 5.41 -15.11 -19.48
N LYS A 28 6.31 -14.79 -20.41
CA LYS A 28 7.76 -14.92 -20.22
C LYS A 28 8.27 -14.08 -19.04
N LYS A 29 7.71 -12.89 -18.81
CA LYS A 29 8.00 -12.08 -17.62
C LYS A 29 7.48 -12.74 -16.34
N MET A 30 6.26 -13.29 -16.36
CA MET A 30 5.65 -13.94 -15.18
C MET A 30 6.42 -15.19 -14.70
N ILE A 31 6.97 -15.98 -15.62
CA ILE A 31 7.70 -17.23 -15.31
C ILE A 31 9.20 -17.04 -15.10
N GLY A 32 9.67 -15.80 -14.94
CA GLY A 32 11.06 -15.50 -14.56
C GLY A 32 12.03 -15.34 -15.74
N GLY A 33 11.54 -15.03 -16.93
CA GLY A 33 12.39 -14.72 -18.08
C GLY A 33 13.09 -13.37 -17.94
N ASN A 34 14.27 -13.38 -17.31
CA ASN A 34 15.37 -12.41 -17.35
C ASN A 34 15.12 -10.90 -17.08
N ASP A 35 13.88 -10.44 -16.97
CA ASP A 35 13.58 -9.05 -16.69
C ASP A 35 13.32 -8.90 -15.19
N SER A 36 14.26 -8.24 -14.50
CA SER A 36 14.25 -7.95 -13.05
C SER A 36 13.17 -6.93 -12.62
N VAL A 37 12.06 -6.84 -13.36
CA VAL A 37 10.98 -5.91 -13.03
C VAL A 37 10.13 -6.55 -11.93
N PRO A 38 9.95 -5.88 -10.78
CA PRO A 38 9.13 -6.42 -9.70
C PRO A 38 7.69 -6.63 -10.17
N LEU A 39 7.21 -7.87 -10.10
CA LEU A 39 5.84 -8.23 -10.44
C LEU A 39 4.88 -7.63 -9.40
N ARG A 40 3.85 -6.93 -9.85
CA ARG A 40 2.75 -6.45 -9.01
C ARG A 40 1.61 -7.46 -9.04
N LEU A 41 1.25 -8.00 -7.88
CA LEU A 41 0.07 -8.84 -7.69
C LEU A 41 -1.06 -7.99 -7.10
N GLU A 42 -2.19 -7.93 -7.79
CA GLU A 42 -3.44 -7.39 -7.27
C GLU A 42 -4.32 -8.57 -6.85
N ILE A 43 -4.60 -8.67 -5.54
CA ILE A 43 -5.44 -9.73 -4.98
C ILE A 43 -6.71 -9.07 -4.48
N ASP A 44 -7.81 -9.31 -5.18
CA ASP A 44 -9.13 -8.87 -4.75
C ASP A 44 -9.59 -9.71 -3.55
N ARG A 45 -9.71 -9.05 -2.40
CA ARG A 45 -10.21 -9.65 -1.16
C ARG A 45 -11.72 -9.46 -1.06
N LYS A 46 -12.39 -10.40 -0.38
CA LYS A 46 -13.85 -10.33 -0.24
C LYS A 46 -14.24 -9.18 0.70
N PRO A 47 -15.44 -8.59 0.55
CA PRO A 47 -15.92 -7.53 1.44
C PRO A 47 -15.86 -7.89 2.93
N ASP A 48 -16.10 -9.16 3.26
CA ASP A 48 -16.09 -9.68 4.65
C ASP A 48 -14.69 -9.68 5.30
N ASP A 49 -13.61 -9.50 4.52
CA ASP A 49 -12.25 -9.48 5.05
C ASP A 49 -11.90 -8.16 5.80
N PHE A 50 -12.72 -7.12 5.61
CA PHE A 50 -12.55 -5.84 6.30
C PHE A 50 -13.53 -5.70 7.48
N ASP A 51 -13.00 -5.53 8.68
CA ASP A 51 -13.80 -5.33 9.89
C ASP A 51 -13.62 -3.91 10.42
N ILE A 52 -14.62 -3.06 10.18
CA ILE A 52 -14.63 -1.67 10.64
C ILE A 52 -14.52 -1.54 12.16
N LYS A 53 -14.89 -2.56 12.94
CA LYS A 53 -14.80 -2.52 14.41
C LYS A 53 -13.36 -2.53 14.90
N LYS A 54 -12.40 -2.95 14.07
CA LYS A 54 -10.96 -2.91 14.38
C LYS A 54 -10.33 -1.54 14.11
N LEU A 55 -11.11 -0.61 13.55
CA LEU A 55 -10.63 0.72 13.21
C LEU A 55 -10.71 1.64 14.44
N ASP A 56 -9.58 1.75 15.13
CA ASP A 56 -9.40 2.69 16.25
C ASP A 56 -8.90 4.06 15.78
N GLU A 57 -8.63 4.93 16.76
CA GLU A 57 -8.05 6.26 16.53
C GLU A 57 -6.70 6.20 15.81
N PRO A 58 -6.42 7.15 14.90
CA PRO A 58 -5.17 7.17 14.15
C PRO A 58 -3.97 7.38 15.07
N LYS A 59 -2.85 6.71 14.78
CA LYS A 59 -1.62 6.78 15.58
C LYS A 59 -0.37 6.62 14.73
N ILE A 60 0.78 7.05 15.25
CA ILE A 60 2.07 6.94 14.55
C ILE A 60 2.55 5.50 14.52
N GLY A 61 2.36 4.75 15.62
CA GLY A 61 2.90 3.40 15.79
C GLY A 61 4.24 3.38 16.52
N LYS A 62 4.74 2.17 16.78
CA LYS A 62 6.06 1.94 17.39
C LYS A 62 7.12 1.77 16.32
N PHE A 63 8.33 2.23 16.60
CA PHE A 63 9.51 1.98 15.77
C PHE A 63 10.01 0.55 15.99
N ASP A 64 10.29 -0.17 14.90
CA ASP A 64 10.93 -1.49 14.92
C ASP A 64 12.44 -1.37 14.67
N PRO A 65 13.30 -1.64 15.66
CA PRO A 65 14.75 -1.62 15.47
C PRO A 65 15.27 -2.65 14.46
N SER A 66 14.54 -3.74 14.25
CA SER A 66 14.91 -4.80 13.31
C SER A 66 14.45 -4.53 11.87
N ASN A 67 13.62 -3.48 11.67
CA ASN A 67 12.96 -3.17 10.41
C ASN A 67 12.33 -4.41 9.75
N ALA A 68 11.69 -5.28 10.53
CA ALA A 68 11.06 -6.48 9.99
C ALA A 68 9.83 -6.10 9.13
N PRO A 69 9.48 -6.91 8.10
CA PRO A 69 8.28 -6.68 7.30
C PRO A 69 7.03 -6.94 8.14
N HIS A 70 6.17 -5.92 8.27
CA HIS A 70 4.90 -6.00 8.98
C HIS A 70 3.73 -5.79 8.02
N HIS A 71 2.81 -6.76 7.99
CA HIS A 71 1.61 -6.74 7.15
C HIS A 71 0.36 -6.79 8.03
N GLY A 72 -0.53 -5.82 7.89
CA GLY A 72 -1.74 -5.70 8.70
C GLY A 72 -1.49 -5.22 10.12
N GLY A 73 -2.56 -5.26 10.93
CA GLY A 73 -2.52 -4.82 12.34
C GLY A 73 -2.38 -3.31 12.53
N ASN A 74 -1.92 -2.91 13.72
CA ASN A 74 -1.80 -1.50 14.10
C ASN A 74 -0.60 -1.19 15.02
N THR A 75 0.38 -2.07 15.15
CA THR A 75 1.46 -1.88 16.15
C THR A 75 2.61 -1.03 15.62
N TRP A 76 3.07 -1.32 14.40
CA TRP A 76 4.35 -0.83 13.88
C TRP A 76 4.16 0.33 12.91
N MET A 77 4.98 1.37 13.07
CA MET A 77 5.08 2.45 12.09
C MET A 77 5.82 1.93 10.85
N GLY A 78 5.33 2.26 9.66
CA GLY A 78 5.92 1.81 8.40
C GLY A 78 5.49 0.42 7.94
N GLY A 79 4.57 -0.24 8.68
CA GLY A 79 3.90 -1.45 8.21
C GLY A 79 3.00 -1.19 6.99
N THR A 80 2.57 -2.27 6.34
CA THR A 80 1.74 -2.21 5.13
C THR A 80 0.35 -2.81 5.38
N GLY A 81 -0.70 -2.24 4.78
CA GLY A 81 -2.06 -2.79 4.86
C GLY A 81 -2.68 -2.74 6.26
N GLY A 82 -2.24 -1.82 7.13
CA GLY A 82 -2.78 -1.68 8.49
C GLY A 82 -4.09 -0.87 8.58
N TYR A 83 -4.66 -0.79 9.78
CA TYR A 83 -5.91 -0.06 10.02
C TYR A 83 -5.67 1.43 10.29
N ASN A 84 -5.07 1.78 11.43
CA ASN A 84 -5.02 3.15 11.95
C ASN A 84 -3.60 3.67 12.21
N THR A 85 -2.56 2.94 11.79
CA THR A 85 -1.16 3.28 12.07
C THR A 85 -0.47 3.88 10.85
N ALA A 86 0.48 4.78 11.05
CA ALA A 86 1.24 5.39 9.95
C ALA A 86 2.02 4.31 9.18
N GLY A 87 1.84 4.28 7.86
CA GLY A 87 2.32 3.20 7.01
C GLY A 87 1.84 3.33 5.57
N LEU A 88 1.98 2.26 4.78
CA LEU A 88 1.54 2.24 3.38
C LEU A 88 0.34 1.30 3.18
N GLY A 89 -0.54 1.62 2.23
CA GLY A 89 -1.63 0.74 1.82
C GLY A 89 -2.74 0.51 2.86
N GLY A 90 -2.69 1.13 4.04
CA GLY A 90 -3.75 1.04 5.06
C GLY A 90 -4.95 1.97 4.81
N VAL A 91 -5.91 1.99 5.75
CA VAL A 91 -7.18 2.73 5.61
C VAL A 91 -7.26 4.06 6.39
N GLY A 92 -6.74 4.11 7.62
CA GLY A 92 -6.99 5.18 8.58
C GLY A 92 -5.75 5.71 9.29
N GLY A 93 -4.54 5.37 8.82
CA GLY A 93 -3.29 5.93 9.35
C GLY A 93 -3.16 7.43 9.09
N PRO A 94 -2.40 8.18 9.93
CA PRO A 94 -2.30 9.64 9.82
C PRO A 94 -1.53 10.13 8.57
N PHE A 95 -0.51 9.39 8.13
CA PHE A 95 0.29 9.73 6.96
C PHE A 95 0.98 8.47 6.39
N ARG A 96 1.48 8.59 5.15
CA ARG A 96 2.27 7.56 4.50
C ARG A 96 3.68 7.53 5.08
N LEU A 97 4.11 6.35 5.48
CA LEU A 97 5.47 6.10 5.94
C LEU A 97 5.97 4.82 5.29
N ASP A 98 7.02 4.95 4.47
CA ASP A 98 7.63 3.83 3.77
C ASP A 98 8.81 3.29 4.59
N ALA A 99 8.85 1.96 4.77
CA ALA A 99 9.92 1.23 5.43
C ALA A 99 10.74 0.35 4.45
N GLY A 100 10.44 0.42 3.15
CA GLY A 100 11.16 -0.32 2.10
C GLY A 100 10.67 -1.76 1.88
N HIS A 101 9.44 -2.08 2.30
CA HIS A 101 8.85 -3.42 2.21
C HIS A 101 7.74 -3.50 1.17
N ASP A 102 7.39 -4.72 0.76
CA ASP A 102 6.30 -4.96 -0.19
C ASP A 102 4.96 -4.41 0.30
N VAL A 103 4.35 -3.56 -0.52
CA VAL A 103 3.14 -2.81 -0.17
C VAL A 103 1.89 -3.67 -0.34
N HIS A 104 1.32 -4.07 0.79
CA HIS A 104 0.01 -4.69 0.86
C HIS A 104 -1.06 -3.61 0.94
N GLN A 105 -1.93 -3.53 -0.06
CA GLN A 105 -2.98 -2.53 -0.11
C GLN A 105 -4.30 -3.08 0.41
N MET A 106 -4.95 -2.31 1.27
CA MET A 106 -6.35 -2.49 1.61
C MET A 106 -7.22 -2.08 0.42
N PRO A 107 -8.34 -2.80 0.20
CA PRO A 107 -9.21 -2.55 -0.93
C PRO A 107 -9.90 -1.18 -0.82
N GLU A 108 -10.31 -0.62 -1.95
CA GLU A 108 -10.82 0.76 -2.01
C GLU A 108 -12.12 0.93 -1.22
N PHE A 109 -13.00 -0.07 -1.22
CA PHE A 109 -14.23 -0.04 -0.43
C PHE A 109 -13.95 0.11 1.09
N ALA A 110 -12.85 -0.47 1.59
CA ALA A 110 -12.48 -0.39 3.00
C ALA A 110 -12.00 1.03 3.38
N LYS A 111 -11.28 1.69 2.47
CA LYS A 111 -10.84 3.09 2.67
C LYS A 111 -12.03 4.06 2.69
N GLN A 112 -13.05 3.80 1.88
CA GLN A 112 -14.26 4.64 1.81
C GLN A 112 -15.15 4.51 3.04
N GLN A 113 -15.08 3.40 3.77
CA GLN A 113 -15.84 3.17 5.00
C GLN A 113 -15.27 3.89 6.23
N VAL A 114 -14.12 4.55 6.11
CA VAL A 114 -13.49 5.26 7.24
C VAL A 114 -14.33 6.49 7.62
N PRO A 115 -14.81 6.59 8.88
CA PRO A 115 -15.56 7.75 9.34
C PRO A 115 -14.79 9.08 9.27
N ASP A 116 -15.48 10.17 8.95
CA ASP A 116 -14.87 11.50 8.79
C ASP A 116 -14.11 11.99 10.02
N HIS A 117 -14.60 11.68 11.23
CA HIS A 117 -13.94 12.08 12.46
C HIS A 117 -12.54 11.45 12.62
N ILE A 118 -12.36 10.20 12.13
CA ILE A 118 -11.06 9.51 12.11
C ILE A 118 -10.14 10.18 11.10
N LEU A 119 -10.63 10.48 9.89
CA LEU A 119 -9.85 11.22 8.88
C LEU A 119 -9.42 12.60 9.36
N LYS A 120 -10.28 13.30 10.10
CA LYS A 120 -9.95 14.59 10.70
C LYS A 120 -8.83 14.47 11.73
N ARG A 121 -8.92 13.51 12.66
CA ARG A 121 -7.85 13.26 13.64
C ARG A 121 -6.54 12.84 13.00
N ALA A 122 -6.60 12.02 11.95
CA ALA A 122 -5.45 11.60 11.17
C ALA A 122 -4.71 12.83 10.59
N ARG A 123 -5.46 13.78 10.02
CA ARG A 123 -4.90 15.05 9.51
C ARG A 123 -4.31 15.92 10.63
N GLU A 124 -4.92 15.96 11.81
CA GLU A 124 -4.40 16.72 12.96
C GLU A 124 -3.05 16.17 13.44
N ILE A 125 -2.94 14.84 13.59
CA ILE A 125 -1.69 14.16 13.94
C ILE A 125 -0.63 14.40 12.87
N ALA A 126 -0.98 14.28 11.59
CA ALA A 126 -0.06 14.54 10.49
C ALA A 126 0.49 15.97 10.50
N LYS A 127 -0.37 16.97 10.73
CA LYS A 127 0.04 18.37 10.87
C LYS A 127 0.97 18.58 12.06
N ALA A 128 0.65 18.00 13.21
CA ALA A 128 1.48 18.12 14.41
C ALA A 128 2.88 17.51 14.20
N GLU A 129 2.97 16.32 13.61
CA GLU A 129 4.26 15.68 13.30
C GLU A 129 5.05 16.45 12.23
N TYR A 130 4.36 16.96 11.20
CA TYR A 130 5.00 17.78 10.18
C TYR A 130 5.58 19.07 10.77
N GLN A 131 4.86 19.75 11.65
CA GLN A 131 5.34 20.93 12.35
C GLN A 131 6.57 20.63 13.23
N LYS A 132 6.58 19.50 13.94
CA LYS A 132 7.77 19.07 14.71
C LYS A 132 8.97 18.86 13.80
N LYS A 133 8.80 18.16 12.68
CA LYS A 133 9.86 17.97 11.69
C LYS A 133 10.37 19.29 11.15
N LEU A 134 9.50 20.21 10.77
CA LEU A 134 9.88 21.54 10.30
C LEU A 134 10.70 22.33 11.34
N LYS A 135 10.30 22.30 12.62
CA LYS A 135 11.07 22.94 13.70
C LYS A 135 12.46 22.33 13.81
N VAL A 136 12.57 21.00 13.83
CA VAL A 136 13.86 20.31 13.89
C VAL A 136 14.74 20.71 12.70
N TRP A 137 14.19 20.73 11.49
CA TRP A 137 14.90 21.18 10.29
C TRP A 137 15.40 22.61 10.41
N TYR A 138 14.56 23.52 10.89
CA TYR A 138 14.93 24.93 11.11
C TYR A 138 16.14 25.04 12.05
N TYR A 139 16.12 24.34 13.20
CA TYR A 139 17.24 24.34 14.14
C TYR A 139 18.53 23.73 13.57
N ILE A 140 18.44 22.67 12.77
CA ILE A 140 19.61 22.03 12.15
C ILE A 140 20.24 22.94 11.09
N VAL A 141 19.42 23.65 10.31
CA VAL A 141 19.91 24.59 9.30
C VAL A 141 20.56 25.80 9.98
N ASP A 142 19.91 26.37 11.00
CA ASP A 142 20.46 27.50 11.76
C ASP A 142 21.76 27.16 12.49
N ALA A 143 21.88 25.94 13.04
CA ALA A 143 23.10 25.47 13.69
C ALA A 143 24.27 25.18 12.73
N ASN A 144 24.00 25.01 11.44
CA ASN A 144 24.99 24.75 10.40
C ASN A 144 25.25 25.96 9.49
N LEU A 145 24.69 27.14 9.80
CA LEU A 145 25.08 28.38 9.16
C LEU A 145 26.47 28.79 9.67
N PRO A 146 27.50 28.93 8.81
CA PRO A 146 28.76 29.51 9.24
C PRO A 146 28.49 30.94 9.69
N ILE A 147 28.88 31.27 10.93
CA ILE A 147 28.91 32.63 11.43
C ILE A 147 29.91 33.39 10.54
N ILE A 148 29.39 34.28 9.69
CA ILE A 148 30.18 35.27 8.95
C ILE A 148 30.44 36.45 9.88
#